data_AF-A0A0L8K5S2-F1
#
_entry.id   AF-A0A0L8K5S2-F1
#
_cell.length_a   1.000
_cell.length_b   1.000
_cell.length_c   1.000
_cell.angle_alpha   90.00
_cell.angle_beta   90.00
_cell.angle_gamma   90.00
#
_symmetry.space_group_name_H-M   'P 1'
#
loop_
_entity.id
_entity.type
_entity.pdbx_description
1 polymer ?
#
loop_
_entity_poly.entity_id
_entity_poly.type
_entity_poly.pdbx_seq_one_letter_code
_entity_poly.pdbx_strand_id
1 'polypeptide(L)'
;MSRTLFVLRYRGGEPEPLDMQLVREVLEPYVVTAGADLADGVLIRTADGFEVDVDVNEVCVSVSRYPAGQFFDVLATLVDRLGATVLSSDRPVVIRSERDRAELSEDIREGAVVVATTAPALEGHFTGS
;
A
#
# COMPACT_ATOMS: atom_id res chain seq x y z
N MET A 1 -3.05 3.97 19.47
CA MET A 1 -3.23 4.58 18.14
C MET A 1 -3.03 3.46 17.12
N SER A 2 -4.04 3.18 16.28
CA SER A 2 -3.89 2.22 15.18
C SER A 2 -3.18 2.94 14.04
N ARG A 3 -2.17 2.32 13.44
CA ARG A 3 -1.55 2.82 12.21
C ARG A 3 -2.28 2.16 11.03
N THR A 4 -2.61 2.97 10.04
CA THR A 4 -3.27 2.51 8.81
C THR A 4 -2.51 3.06 7.61
N LEU A 5 -2.24 2.18 6.66
CA LEU A 5 -1.66 2.52 5.36
C LEU A 5 -2.74 2.45 4.30
N PHE A 6 -2.60 3.31 3.30
CA PHE A 6 -3.44 3.30 2.11
C PHE A 6 -2.54 3.29 0.87
N VAL A 7 -2.79 2.36 -0.04
CA VAL A 7 -2.16 2.28 -1.35
C VAL A 7 -3.15 2.84 -2.36
N LEU A 8 -2.82 4.00 -2.92
CA LEU A 8 -3.65 4.71 -3.90
C LEU A 8 -2.82 5.07 -5.12
N ARG A 9 -3.42 4.97 -6.30
CA ARG A 9 -2.83 5.50 -7.53
C ARG A 9 -3.40 6.89 -7.78
N TYR A 10 -2.53 7.85 -8.08
CA TYR A 10 -2.94 9.21 -8.42
C TYR A 10 -2.70 9.49 -9.90
N ARG A 11 -3.60 10.29 -10.49
CA ARG A 11 -3.43 10.83 -11.83
C ARG A 11 -4.07 12.20 -11.91
N GLY A 12 -3.29 13.20 -12.31
CA GLY A 12 -3.79 14.58 -12.48
C GLY A 12 -4.43 15.19 -11.23
N GLY A 13 -3.98 14.79 -10.03
CA GLY A 13 -4.47 15.28 -8.75
C GLY A 13 -5.52 14.40 -8.06
N GLU A 14 -6.05 13.38 -8.75
CA GLU A 14 -7.17 12.57 -8.25
C GLU A 14 -6.77 11.10 -8.09
N PRO A 15 -7.35 10.39 -7.10
CA PRO A 15 -7.25 8.92 -7.04
C PRO A 15 -7.88 8.27 -8.28
N GLU A 16 -7.11 7.40 -8.94
CA GLU A 16 -7.55 6.59 -10.09
C GLU A 16 -7.87 5.17 -9.62
N PRO A 17 -8.84 4.47 -10.25
CA PRO A 17 -9.08 3.07 -9.96
C PRO A 17 -7.82 2.21 -10.07
N LEU A 18 -7.67 1.27 -9.14
CA LEU A 18 -6.60 0.28 -9.13
C LEU A 18 -6.88 -0.81 -10.16
N ASP A 19 -5.81 -1.37 -10.70
CA ASP A 19 -5.88 -2.62 -11.45
C ASP A 19 -6.16 -3.77 -10.48
N MET A 20 -7.44 -4.12 -10.35
CA MET A 20 -7.91 -5.16 -9.43
C MET A 20 -7.39 -6.56 -9.79
N GLN A 21 -7.01 -6.79 -11.04
CA GLN A 21 -6.36 -8.03 -11.42
C GLN A 21 -4.95 -8.08 -10.81
N LEU A 22 -4.18 -7.00 -10.91
CA LEU A 22 -2.86 -6.91 -10.27
C LEU A 22 -2.94 -7.00 -8.74
N VAL A 23 -3.93 -6.36 -8.11
CA VAL A 23 -4.15 -6.48 -6.66
C VAL A 23 -4.36 -7.95 -6.29
N ARG A 24 -5.23 -8.66 -7.01
CA ARG A 24 -5.49 -10.07 -6.77
C ARG A 24 -4.24 -10.93 -6.96
N GLU A 25 -3.51 -10.74 -8.04
CA GLU A 25 -2.29 -11.50 -8.34
C GLU A 25 -1.20 -11.30 -7.27
N VAL A 26 -1.10 -10.10 -6.69
CA VAL A 26 -0.12 -9.82 -5.64
C VAL A 26 -0.54 -10.43 -4.30
N LEU A 27 -1.82 -10.39 -3.97
CA LEU A 27 -2.31 -10.90 -2.68
C LEU A 27 -2.48 -12.43 -2.68
N GLU A 28 -2.83 -13.06 -3.80
CA GLU A 28 -3.15 -14.49 -3.93
C GLU A 28 -2.18 -15.41 -3.18
N PRO A 29 -0.84 -15.26 -3.27
CA PRO A 29 0.09 -16.18 -2.61
C PRO A 29 0.00 -16.17 -1.08
N TYR A 30 -0.60 -15.12 -0.50
CA TYR A 30 -0.67 -14.88 0.93
C TYR A 30 -2.08 -15.05 1.49
N VAL A 31 -3.12 -15.20 0.66
CA VAL A 31 -4.52 -15.25 1.12
C VAL A 31 -4.76 -16.48 2.00
N VAL A 32 -5.28 -16.23 3.20
CA VAL A 32 -5.86 -17.26 4.09
C VAL A 32 -7.37 -17.34 3.88
N THR A 33 -8.02 -16.18 3.85
CA THR A 33 -9.47 -16.02 3.63
C THR A 33 -9.70 -14.75 2.83
N ALA A 34 -10.64 -14.79 1.88
CA ALA A 34 -11.08 -13.61 1.15
C ALA A 34 -12.57 -13.71 0.85
N GLY A 35 -13.28 -12.58 0.94
CA GLY A 35 -14.62 -12.43 0.40
C GLY A 35 -14.66 -12.56 -1.13
N ALA A 36 -15.87 -12.64 -1.69
CA ALA A 36 -16.05 -12.57 -3.14
C ALA A 36 -15.49 -11.24 -3.65
N ASP A 37 -14.67 -11.30 -4.69
CA ASP A 37 -14.02 -10.12 -5.28
C ASP A 37 -13.26 -9.22 -4.30
N LEU A 38 -12.74 -9.81 -3.20
CA LEU A 38 -12.00 -9.12 -2.14
C LEU A 38 -12.84 -8.10 -1.34
N ALA A 39 -14.16 -8.06 -1.55
CA ALA A 39 -15.04 -7.00 -1.02
C ALA A 39 -15.33 -7.10 0.49
N ASP A 40 -15.27 -8.30 1.07
CA ASP A 40 -15.57 -8.54 2.50
C ASP A 40 -14.30 -8.58 3.37
N GLY A 41 -13.23 -7.92 2.91
CA GLY A 41 -11.91 -8.00 3.52
C GLY A 41 -11.14 -9.26 3.12
N VAL A 42 -9.82 -9.15 3.22
CA VAL A 42 -8.87 -10.19 2.87
C VAL A 42 -7.94 -10.41 4.05
N LEU A 43 -7.95 -11.61 4.60
CA LEU A 43 -6.95 -12.04 5.58
C LEU A 43 -5.79 -12.65 4.82
N ILE A 44 -4.61 -12.03 4.91
CA ILE A 44 -3.37 -12.59 4.39
C ILE A 44 -2.48 -13.10 5.53
N ARG A 45 -1.61 -14.07 5.23
CA ARG A 45 -0.54 -14.52 6.10
C ARG A 45 0.79 -14.51 5.37
N THR A 46 1.75 -13.76 5.90
CA THR A 46 3.12 -13.69 5.39
C THR A 46 3.95 -14.89 5.86
N ALA A 47 5.13 -15.14 5.26
CA ALA A 47 5.89 -16.36 5.55
C ALA A 47 6.58 -16.35 6.93
N ASP A 48 6.69 -15.18 7.57
CA ASP A 48 7.02 -15.02 8.99
C ASP A 48 5.84 -15.38 9.93
N GLY A 49 4.67 -15.73 9.37
CA GLY A 49 3.52 -16.26 10.09
C GLY A 49 2.55 -15.20 10.61
N PHE A 50 2.81 -13.91 10.38
CA PHE A 50 1.90 -12.85 10.78
C PHE A 50 0.68 -12.79 9.87
N GLU A 51 -0.47 -12.54 10.48
CA GLU A 51 -1.73 -12.31 9.80
C GLU A 51 -2.05 -10.83 9.73
N VAL A 52 -2.59 -10.41 8.59
CA VAL A 52 -2.91 -9.02 8.31
C VAL A 52 -4.26 -8.94 7.60
N ASP A 53 -5.15 -8.13 8.17
CA ASP A 53 -6.41 -7.75 7.52
C ASP A 53 -6.15 -6.65 6.49
N VAL A 54 -6.55 -6.93 5.26
CA VAL A 54 -6.42 -6.06 4.10
C VAL A 54 -7.81 -5.75 3.57
N ASP A 55 -8.19 -4.47 3.60
CA ASP A 55 -9.43 -3.98 3.01
C ASP A 55 -9.14 -3.51 1.58
N VAL A 56 -9.93 -3.96 0.62
CA VAL A 56 -9.73 -3.67 -0.79
C VAL A 56 -11.00 -3.07 -1.38
N ASN A 57 -10.86 -1.98 -2.12
CA ASN A 57 -11.90 -1.46 -2.99
C ASN A 57 -11.31 -1.01 -4.33
N GLU A 58 -12.16 -0.52 -5.23
CA GLU A 58 -11.76 -0.15 -6.59
C GLU A 58 -10.68 0.92 -6.67
N VAL A 59 -10.46 1.72 -5.63
CA VAL A 59 -9.56 2.90 -5.65
C VAL A 59 -8.41 2.75 -4.65
N CYS A 60 -8.51 1.82 -3.70
CA CYS A 60 -7.59 1.74 -2.58
C CYS A 60 -7.44 0.31 -2.02
N VAL A 61 -6.21 -0.03 -1.64
CA VAL A 61 -5.91 -1.11 -0.69
C VAL A 61 -5.52 -0.46 0.63
N SER A 62 -6.22 -0.79 1.72
CA SER A 62 -5.90 -0.29 3.05
C SER A 62 -5.58 -1.39 4.03
N VAL A 63 -4.61 -1.13 4.90
CA VAL A 63 -4.13 -2.09 5.88
C VAL A 63 -4.03 -1.43 7.23
N SER A 64 -4.73 -2.00 8.22
CA SER A 64 -4.66 -1.54 9.60
C SER A 64 -3.80 -2.50 10.43
N ARG A 65 -3.07 -1.97 11.42
CA ARG A 65 -2.28 -2.79 12.37
C ARG A 65 -1.26 -3.72 11.69
N TYR A 66 -0.62 -3.24 10.63
CA TYR A 66 0.41 -4.00 9.93
C TYR A 66 1.64 -4.27 10.82
N PRO A 67 2.20 -5.50 10.78
CA PRO A 67 3.41 -5.86 11.51
C PRO A 67 4.67 -5.30 10.81
N ALA A 68 5.77 -5.25 11.56
CA ALA A 68 7.11 -5.19 10.99
C ALA A 68 7.43 -6.52 10.25
N GLY A 69 8.42 -6.51 9.36
CA GLY A 69 8.84 -7.70 8.62
C GLY A 69 8.14 -7.88 7.27
N GLN A 70 7.76 -9.11 6.94
CA GLN A 70 7.50 -9.51 5.54
C GLN A 70 6.22 -8.94 4.93
N PHE A 71 5.37 -8.29 5.72
CA PHE A 71 4.29 -7.47 5.17
C PHE A 71 4.82 -6.41 4.20
N PHE A 72 6.01 -5.85 4.46
CA PHE A 72 6.60 -4.83 3.60
C PHE A 72 7.05 -5.36 2.23
N ASP A 73 7.28 -6.67 2.09
CA ASP A 73 7.50 -7.29 0.77
C ASP A 73 6.23 -7.28 -0.10
N VAL A 74 5.07 -7.55 0.53
CA VAL A 74 3.76 -7.46 -0.13
C VAL A 74 3.46 -6.02 -0.50
N LEU A 75 3.67 -5.08 0.42
CA LEU A 75 3.46 -3.65 0.19
C LEU A 75 4.35 -3.13 -0.94
N ALA A 76 5.64 -3.47 -0.94
CA ALA A 76 6.57 -3.07 -2.00
C ALA A 76 6.10 -3.57 -3.37
N THR A 77 5.65 -4.83 -3.45
CA THR A 77 5.16 -5.43 -4.69
C THR A 77 3.87 -4.75 -5.17
N LEU A 78 2.93 -4.45 -4.27
CA LEU A 78 1.70 -3.69 -4.62
C LEU A 78 2.05 -2.32 -5.18
N VAL A 79 2.91 -1.57 -4.48
CA VAL A 79 3.31 -0.22 -4.86
C VAL A 79 4.00 -0.20 -6.22
N ASP A 80 4.93 -1.12 -6.44
CA ASP A 80 5.69 -1.21 -7.69
C ASP A 80 4.77 -1.56 -8.87
N ARG A 81 3.99 -2.65 -8.75
CA ARG A 81 3.15 -3.16 -9.84
C ARG A 81 1.99 -2.25 -10.19
N LEU A 82 1.38 -1.58 -9.20
CA LEU A 82 0.26 -0.67 -9.42
C LEU A 82 0.72 0.73 -9.84
N GLY A 83 2.01 1.03 -9.65
CA GLY A 83 2.54 2.39 -9.75
C GLY A 83 1.90 3.33 -8.74
N ALA A 84 1.67 2.83 -7.53
CA ALA A 84 0.87 3.51 -6.52
C ALA A 84 1.74 4.36 -5.58
N THR A 85 1.06 5.20 -4.82
CA THR A 85 1.54 6.03 -3.71
C THR A 85 1.07 5.41 -2.40
N VAL A 86 1.86 5.51 -1.33
CA VAL A 86 1.46 5.05 0.00
C VAL A 86 1.21 6.23 0.92
N LEU A 87 0.01 6.30 1.49
CA LEU A 87 -0.37 7.28 2.49
C LEU A 87 -0.37 6.62 3.87
N SER A 88 0.07 7.37 4.88
CA SER A 88 -0.11 7.04 6.30
C SER A 88 -0.71 8.24 7.02
N SER A 89 -1.47 7.98 8.08
CA SER A 89 -1.97 9.04 8.96
C SER A 89 -0.86 9.73 9.78
N ASP A 90 0.30 9.09 9.95
CA ASP A 90 1.37 9.54 10.86
C ASP A 90 2.74 9.76 10.19
N ARG A 91 2.84 9.60 8.87
CA ARG A 91 4.09 9.74 8.11
C ARG A 91 3.85 10.49 6.79
N PRO A 92 4.89 11.16 6.26
CA PRO A 92 4.85 11.73 4.91
C PRO A 92 4.43 10.70 3.86
N VAL A 93 3.71 11.17 2.85
CA VAL A 93 3.25 10.37 1.71
C VAL A 93 4.45 9.85 0.94
N VAL A 94 4.44 8.56 0.58
CA VAL A 94 5.53 7.91 -0.15
C VAL A 94 5.18 7.82 -1.63
N ILE A 95 6.06 8.38 -2.46
CA ILE A 95 6.05 8.24 -3.92
C ILE A 95 7.27 7.45 -4.40
N ARG A 96 7.15 6.81 -5.58
CA ARG A 96 8.20 5.94 -6.13
C ARG A 96 9.30 6.74 -6.83
N SER A 97 8.96 7.90 -7.38
CA SER A 97 9.90 8.81 -8.03
C SER A 97 9.39 10.25 -8.02
N GLU A 98 10.30 11.21 -8.22
CA GLU A 98 9.92 12.64 -8.32
C GLU A 98 8.95 12.92 -9.48
N ARG A 99 8.87 12.05 -10.49
CA ARG A 99 7.89 12.20 -11.57
C ARG A 99 6.46 12.02 -11.08
N ASP A 100 6.26 11.09 -10.13
CA ASP A 100 4.93 10.78 -9.59
C ASP A 100 4.37 11.96 -8.77
N ARG A 101 5.23 12.87 -8.29
CA ARG A 101 4.81 14.06 -7.52
C ARG A 101 3.84 14.95 -8.30
N ALA A 102 4.01 15.07 -9.62
CA ALA A 102 3.13 15.88 -10.45
C ALA A 102 1.70 15.33 -10.54
N GLU A 103 1.52 14.04 -10.30
CA GLU A 103 0.22 13.37 -10.37
C GLU A 103 -0.58 13.52 -9.07
N LEU A 104 0.06 13.88 -7.95
CA LEU A 104 -0.58 14.05 -6.65
C LEU A 104 -1.50 15.27 -6.58
N SER A 105 -2.50 15.20 -5.67
CA SER A 105 -3.29 16.37 -5.29
C SER A 105 -2.41 17.45 -4.67
N GLU A 106 -2.81 18.72 -4.79
CA GLU A 106 -2.02 19.85 -4.29
C GLU A 106 -1.72 19.72 -2.78
N ASP A 107 -2.70 19.26 -2.02
CA ASP A 107 -2.64 19.12 -0.56
C ASP A 107 -1.54 18.18 -0.07
N ILE A 108 -1.23 17.13 -0.83
CA ILE A 108 -0.22 16.12 -0.43
C ILE A 108 1.09 16.23 -1.24
N ARG A 109 1.09 17.02 -2.31
CA ARG A 109 2.20 17.13 -3.26
C ARG A 109 3.49 17.62 -2.60
N GLU A 110 3.41 18.65 -1.78
CA GLU A 110 4.59 19.28 -1.17
C GLU A 110 5.23 18.37 -0.11
N GLY A 111 4.40 17.69 0.69
CA GLY A 111 4.85 16.80 1.77
C GLY A 111 5.31 15.42 1.32
N ALA A 112 5.11 15.04 0.05
CA ALA A 112 5.49 13.72 -0.43
C ALA A 112 7.02 13.51 -0.45
N VAL A 113 7.46 12.31 -0.16
CA VAL A 113 8.87 11.91 -0.13
C VAL A 113 9.11 10.72 -1.04
N VAL A 114 10.25 10.73 -1.72
CA VAL A 114 10.66 9.59 -2.54
C VAL A 114 11.30 8.55 -1.63
N VAL A 115 10.72 7.36 -1.59
CA VAL A 115 11.27 6.18 -0.90
C VAL A 115 11.41 5.08 -1.94
N ALA A 116 12.52 4.34 -1.88
CA ALA A 116 12.69 3.17 -2.74
C ALA A 116 11.53 2.18 -2.51
N THR A 117 10.99 1.61 -3.59
CA THR A 117 9.89 0.62 -3.55
C THR A 117 10.41 -0.76 -3.15
N THR A 118 11.17 -0.83 -2.06
CA THR A 118 11.73 -2.04 -1.48
C THR A 118 11.22 -2.21 -0.05
N ALA A 119 11.10 -3.46 0.39
CA ALA A 119 10.59 -3.76 1.72
C ALA A 119 11.38 -3.03 2.84
N PRO A 120 12.74 -3.06 2.87
CA PRO A 120 13.47 -2.40 3.96
C PRO A 120 13.30 -0.88 3.99
N ALA A 121 13.17 -0.23 2.83
CA ALA A 121 13.03 1.22 2.76
C ALA A 121 11.64 1.66 3.22
N LEU A 122 10.59 0.94 2.80
CA LEU A 122 9.22 1.19 3.26
C LEU A 122 9.07 0.89 4.75
N GLU A 123 9.64 -0.23 5.22
CA GLU A 123 9.64 -0.59 6.63
C GLU A 123 10.31 0.48 7.49
N GLY A 124 11.52 0.93 7.13
CA GLY A 124 12.23 1.98 7.86
C GLY A 124 11.44 3.28 7.92
N HIS A 125 10.78 3.68 6.81
CA HIS A 125 9.94 4.87 6.77
C HIS A 125 8.73 4.79 7.69
N PHE A 126 7.98 3.68 7.65
CA PHE A 126 6.71 3.57 8.38
C PHE A 126 6.85 3.10 9.82
N THR A 127 7.88 2.32 10.14
CA THR A 127 8.12 1.82 11.51
C THR A 127 9.11 2.69 12.28
N GLY A 128 10.00 3.42 11.59
CA GLY A 128 11.07 4.21 12.21
C GLY A 128 12.24 3.37 12.72
N SER A 129 12.39 2.15 12.19
CA SER A 129 13.45 1.19 12.54
C SER A 129 14.70 1.37 11.68
#